data_AF-A0A0N6Z3Y6-F1
#
_entry.id   AF-A0A0N6Z3Y6-F1
#
_cell.length_a   1.000
_cell.length_b   1.000
_cell.length_c   1.000
_cell.angle_alpha   90.00
_cell.angle_beta   90.00
_cell.angle_gamma   90.00
#
_symmetry.space_group_name_H-M   'P 1'
#
loop_
_entity.id
_entity.type
_entity.pdbx_description
1 polymer ?
#
loop_
_entity_poly.entity_id
_entity_poly.type
_entity_poly.pdbx_seq_one_letter_code
_entity_poly.pdbx_strand_id
1 'polypeptide(L)' 'PQKQYADVVIEVLPTQLIPDDNERKVLRVRLVM' A
#
# COMPACT_ATOMS: atom_id res chain seq x y z
N PRO A 1 13.09 -2.64 9.15
CA PRO A 1 13.50 -3.95 9.75
C PRO A 1 12.35 -4.76 10.35
N GLN A 2 11.50 -4.17 11.21
CA GLN A 2 10.47 -4.94 11.93
C GLN A 2 9.41 -5.63 11.05
N LYS A 3 9.13 -5.08 9.86
CA LYS A 3 8.19 -5.68 8.89
C LYS A 3 8.51 -7.15 8.56
N GLN A 4 9.77 -7.57 8.67
CA GLN A 4 10.20 -8.95 8.38
C GLN A 4 9.74 -9.98 9.42
N TYR A 5 9.30 -9.53 10.60
CA TYR A 5 8.83 -10.39 11.68
C TYR A 5 7.31 -10.39 11.82
N ALA A 6 6.59 -9.68 10.95
CA ALA A 6 5.14 -9.62 10.97
C ALA A 6 4.56 -10.83 10.23
N ASP A 7 3.55 -11.47 10.81
CA ASP A 7 2.84 -12.59 10.17
C ASP A 7 2.11 -12.15 8.89
N VAL A 8 1.67 -10.90 8.85
CA VAL A 8 1.03 -10.27 7.70
C VAL A 8 1.37 -8.78 7.68
N VAL A 9 1.67 -8.25 6.50
CA VAL A 9 1.87 -6.82 6.26
C VAL A 9 0.84 -6.32 5.26
N ILE A 10 0.06 -5.31 5.66
CA ILE A 10 -0.75 -4.51 4.76
C ILE A 10 0.10 -3.33 4.28
N GLU A 11 0.48 -3.33 3.01
CA GLU A 11 1.24 -2.24 2.41
C GLU A 11 0.31 -1.29 1.66
N VAL A 12 0.31 -0.02 2.06
CA VAL A 12 -0.52 1.05 1.48
C VAL A 12 0.34 1.91 0.56
N LEU A 13 -0.05 1.98 -0.71
CA LEU A 13 0.69 2.65 -1.78
C LEU A 13 -0.23 3.63 -2.53
N PRO A 14 0.31 4.66 -3.21
CA PRO A 14 -0.46 5.47 -4.15
C PRO A 14 -1.13 4.61 -5.22
N THR A 15 -2.34 5.00 -5.64
CA THR A 15 -3.02 4.31 -6.74
C THR A 15 -2.28 4.50 -8.05
N GLN A 16 -2.41 3.53 -8.95
CA GLN A 16 -1.95 3.62 -10.34
C GLN A 16 -3.12 3.72 -11.32
N LEU A 17 -4.36 3.71 -10.81
CA LEU A 17 -5.57 3.77 -11.64
C LEU A 17 -5.90 5.20 -12.06
N ILE A 18 -5.43 6.19 -11.31
CA ILE A 18 -5.68 7.62 -11.54
C ILE A 18 -4.31 8.29 -11.70
N PRO A 19 -3.97 8.83 -12.88
CA PRO A 19 -2.74 9.58 -13.08
C PRO A 19 -2.69 10.80 -12.17
N ASP A 20 -1.51 11.07 -11.60
CA ASP A 20 -1.23 12.25 -10.76
C ASP A 20 -2.18 12.44 -9.56
N ASP A 21 -2.70 11.34 -8.98
CA ASP A 21 -3.54 11.40 -7.77
C ASP A 21 -2.75 11.90 -6.55
N ASN A 22 -2.84 13.20 -6.31
CA ASN A 22 -2.24 13.89 -5.17
C ASN A 22 -3.14 13.90 -3.94
N GLU A 23 -4.45 13.62 -4.09
CA GLU A 23 -5.39 13.60 -2.96
C GLU A 23 -5.29 12.30 -2.14
N ARG A 24 -4.85 11.20 -2.76
CA ARG A 24 -4.61 9.90 -2.12
C ARG A 24 -5.83 9.32 -1.39
N LYS A 25 -7.03 9.58 -1.93
CA LYS A 25 -8.28 8.97 -1.45
C LYS A 25 -8.45 7.55 -1.96
N VAL A 26 -7.91 7.25 -3.15
CA VAL A 26 -7.89 5.90 -3.72
C VAL A 26 -6.49 5.32 -3.55
N LEU A 27 -6.40 4.13 -2.97
CA LEU A 27 -5.14 3.52 -2.57
C LEU A 27 -4.97 2.15 -3.20
N ARG A 28 -3.72 1.83 -3.55
CA ARG A 28 -3.33 0.48 -3.93
C ARG A 28 -2.84 -0.24 -2.68
N VAL A 29 -3.47 -1.35 -2.34
CA VAL A 29 -3.13 -2.14 -1.15
C VAL A 29 -2.55 -3.48 -1.57
N ARG A 30 -1.45 -3.89 -0.92
CA ARG A 30 -0.91 -5.25 -1.02
C ARG A 30 -1.06 -5.95 0.32
N LEU A 31 -1.57 -7.18 0.27
CA LEU A 31 -1.52 -8.11 1.39
C LEU A 31 -0.28 -8.98 1.21
N VAL A 32 0.71 -8.81 2.08
CA VAL A 32 1.94 -9.61 2.09
C VAL A 32 1.85 -10.56 3.29
N MET A 33 1.90 -11.86 3.03
CA MET A 33 1.95 -12.92 4.03
C MET A 33 3.36 -13.45 4.15
#